data_AF-A0A960PA10-F1
#
_entry.id   AF-A0A960PA10-F1
#
_cell.length_a   1.000
_cell.length_b   1.000
_cell.length_c   1.000
_cell.angle_alpha   90.00
_cell.angle_beta   90.00
_cell.angle_gamma   90.00
#
_symmetry.space_group_name_H-M   'P 1'
#
loop_
_entity.id
_entity.type
_entity.pdbx_description
1 polymer ?
#
loop_
_entity_poly.entity_id
_entity_poly.type
_entity_poly.pdbx_seq_one_letter_code
_entity_poly.pdbx_strand_id
1 'polypeptide(L)'
;AGQAAAQLIQPLCFALMLGALGWTAARAGASPVARLSGVLTVAALPFLAWTGGVAKNDIPMALFQTLTLGCILAATGERRTHWLRLAVFFLAASFSVKATAMFGAVPLALLLLWRLRDVERKPREVLLWTATFALVAGVWPLRTYLLTGNPLYPAEISWAVESLRPNAMRPAEWRSIPYWKIPWTIHFDGTQAFESPSANPAGFFLWLFAPLWLVLRRREGSRAEALCLVFAWVYFFYWGSVWPVVRYAIVPLGLLMIFTMDRLVTATALLPRGWRPVLVTITALNGVACLLSAMIFSVNAPQLALFAGRIGEQEYLRRAILPYPALEHLAQNWRPGDWTLGVGVTAAAYAPDPAKFDCERTADAVASAALAHDLLAGGQYRFLMTSRPAGDAVLRDLPPHLVAQELYADAHYALYSLERAAAGTAPHR
;
A
#
# COMPACT_ATOMS: atom_id res chain seq x y z
N ALA A 1 23.02 6.72 1.16
CA ALA A 1 22.20 6.95 -0.06
C ALA A 1 21.00 5.99 -0.23
N GLY A 2 20.98 4.80 0.41
CA GLY A 2 19.94 3.78 0.15
C GLY A 2 18.48 4.18 0.48
N GLN A 3 18.23 4.80 1.65
CA GLN A 3 16.86 5.11 2.09
C GLN A 3 16.20 6.25 1.29
N ALA A 4 16.95 7.32 1.00
CA ALA A 4 16.46 8.42 0.16
C ALA A 4 16.15 7.93 -1.27
N ALA A 5 17.03 7.10 -1.85
CA ALA A 5 16.78 6.49 -3.15
C ALA A 5 15.52 5.59 -3.12
N ALA A 6 15.36 4.77 -2.09
CA ALA A 6 14.16 3.94 -1.91
C ALA A 6 12.86 4.77 -1.81
N GLN A 7 12.92 5.93 -1.16
CA GLN A 7 11.79 6.86 -1.05
C GLN A 7 11.47 7.56 -2.38
N LEU A 8 12.46 7.79 -3.26
CA LEU A 8 12.25 8.43 -4.57
C LEU A 8 11.68 7.48 -5.64
N ILE A 9 11.92 6.17 -5.52
CA ILE A 9 11.38 5.18 -6.45
C ILE A 9 9.85 5.24 -6.48
N GLN A 10 9.21 5.43 -5.32
CA GLN A 10 7.76 5.40 -5.22
C GLN A 10 7.07 6.55 -5.96
N PRO A 11 7.41 7.84 -5.74
CA PRO A 11 6.86 8.95 -6.50
C PRO A 11 7.10 8.82 -8.01
N LEU A 12 8.28 8.33 -8.42
CA LEU A 12 8.58 8.09 -9.83
C LEU A 12 7.66 7.02 -10.43
N CYS A 13 7.56 5.85 -9.80
CA CYS A 13 6.65 4.80 -10.23
C CYS A 13 5.19 5.25 -10.20
N PHE A 14 4.81 6.12 -9.27
CA PHE A 14 3.48 6.70 -9.19
C PHE A 14 3.17 7.58 -10.40
N ALA A 15 4.05 8.52 -10.73
CA ALA A 15 3.92 9.36 -11.92
C ALA A 15 3.87 8.52 -13.22
N LEU A 16 4.74 7.51 -13.33
CA LEU A 16 4.75 6.59 -14.48
C LEU A 16 3.46 5.77 -14.57
N MET A 17 2.91 5.32 -13.43
CA MET A 17 1.66 4.56 -13.39
C MET A 17 0.46 5.40 -13.83
N LEU A 18 0.40 6.67 -13.39
CA LEU A 18 -0.57 7.64 -13.87
C LEU A 18 -0.46 7.88 -15.39
N GLY A 19 0.77 8.02 -15.89
CA GLY A 19 1.04 8.10 -17.34
C GLY A 19 0.58 6.85 -18.09
N ALA A 20 0.86 5.66 -17.56
CA ALA A 20 0.44 4.39 -18.13
C ALA A 20 -1.10 4.23 -18.14
N LEU A 21 -1.78 4.70 -17.10
CA LEU A 21 -3.25 4.75 -17.04
C LEU A 21 -3.82 5.69 -18.11
N GLY A 22 -3.26 6.90 -18.24
CA GLY A 22 -3.65 7.84 -19.29
C GLY A 22 -3.41 7.30 -20.70
N TRP A 23 -2.29 6.61 -20.93
CA TRP A 23 -1.98 5.92 -22.20
C TRP A 23 -2.97 4.78 -22.49
N THR A 24 -3.26 3.94 -21.49
CA THR A 24 -4.22 2.83 -21.60
C THR A 24 -5.62 3.35 -21.91
N ALA A 25 -6.05 4.41 -21.23
CA ALA A 25 -7.34 5.07 -21.49
C ALA A 25 -7.42 5.67 -22.91
N ALA A 26 -6.32 6.21 -23.43
CA ALA A 26 -6.25 6.70 -24.80
C ALA A 26 -6.49 5.59 -25.81
N ARG A 27 -5.87 4.42 -25.60
CA ARG A 27 -6.07 3.23 -26.42
C ARG A 27 -7.49 2.66 -26.28
N ALA A 28 -8.15 2.90 -25.15
CA ALA A 28 -9.56 2.61 -24.95
C ALA A 28 -10.52 3.65 -25.59
N GLY A 29 -9.98 4.72 -26.20
CA GLY A 29 -10.76 5.75 -26.89
C GLY A 29 -11.21 6.91 -26.01
N ALA A 30 -10.71 7.03 -24.77
CA ALA A 30 -11.03 8.17 -23.91
C ALA A 30 -10.53 9.49 -24.51
N SER A 31 -11.35 10.54 -24.42
CA SER A 31 -10.98 11.87 -24.95
C SER A 31 -9.77 12.47 -24.20
N PRO A 32 -8.98 13.38 -24.80
CA PRO A 32 -7.86 14.04 -24.10
C PRO A 32 -8.27 14.70 -22.77
N VAL A 33 -9.40 15.39 -22.75
CA VAL A 33 -9.94 16.04 -21.53
C VAL A 33 -10.27 14.99 -20.47
N ALA A 34 -10.97 13.92 -20.85
CA ALA A 34 -11.32 12.83 -19.94
C ALA A 34 -10.11 12.09 -19.37
N ARG A 35 -9.06 11.91 -20.18
CA ARG A 35 -7.80 11.31 -19.72
C ARG A 35 -7.12 12.18 -18.68
N LEU A 36 -7.01 13.48 -18.96
CA LEU A 36 -6.37 14.41 -18.03
C LEU A 36 -7.18 14.49 -16.73
N SER A 37 -8.49 14.73 -16.80
CA SER A 37 -9.34 14.79 -15.60
C SER A 37 -9.34 13.47 -14.84
N GLY A 38 -9.47 12.34 -15.54
CA GLY A 38 -9.36 11.00 -14.97
C GLY A 38 -8.06 10.76 -14.22
N VAL A 39 -6.91 11.04 -14.85
CA VAL A 39 -5.60 10.88 -14.22
C VAL A 39 -5.43 11.79 -13.00
N LEU A 40 -5.88 13.05 -13.08
CA LEU A 40 -5.83 13.97 -11.95
C LEU A 40 -6.72 13.51 -10.79
N THR A 41 -7.93 13.01 -11.08
CA THR A 41 -8.80 12.44 -10.04
C THR A 41 -8.20 11.20 -9.43
N VAL A 42 -7.62 10.30 -10.23
CA VAL A 42 -6.90 9.12 -9.73
C VAL A 42 -5.75 9.53 -8.82
N ALA A 43 -4.95 10.50 -9.22
CA ALA A 43 -3.84 11.03 -8.42
C ALA A 43 -4.30 11.62 -7.08
N ALA A 44 -5.51 12.19 -7.05
CA ALA A 44 -6.11 12.77 -5.85
C ALA A 44 -6.78 11.74 -4.92
N LEU A 45 -6.93 10.46 -5.32
CA LEU A 45 -7.57 9.47 -4.46
C LEU A 45 -6.74 9.26 -3.18
N PRO A 46 -7.33 9.39 -1.98
CA PRO A 46 -6.55 9.45 -0.74
C PRO A 46 -5.68 8.21 -0.49
N PHE A 47 -6.24 7.01 -0.70
CA PHE A 47 -5.48 5.77 -0.55
C PHE A 47 -4.32 5.69 -1.56
N LEU A 48 -4.51 6.22 -2.77
CA LEU A 48 -3.52 6.13 -3.82
C LEU A 48 -2.42 7.15 -3.65
N ALA A 49 -2.77 8.39 -3.30
CA ALA A 49 -1.81 9.42 -2.91
C ALA A 49 -0.95 8.96 -1.74
N TRP A 50 -1.57 8.38 -0.69
CA TRP A 50 -0.82 7.81 0.43
C TRP A 50 0.06 6.63 0.00
N THR A 51 -0.46 5.70 -0.81
CA THR A 51 0.33 4.55 -1.28
C THR A 51 1.50 5.01 -2.17
N GLY A 52 1.33 6.09 -2.93
CA GLY A 52 2.38 6.73 -3.73
C GLY A 52 3.41 7.52 -2.90
N GLY A 53 3.05 7.96 -1.69
CA GLY A 53 3.94 8.68 -0.77
C GLY A 53 4.73 7.78 0.19
N VAL A 54 4.33 6.52 0.35
CA VAL A 54 4.99 5.56 1.26
C VAL A 54 5.77 4.53 0.44
N ALA A 55 7.01 4.22 0.85
CA ALA A 55 7.85 3.23 0.21
C ALA A 55 7.23 1.81 0.31
N LYS A 56 6.41 1.47 -0.69
CA LYS A 56 5.65 0.21 -0.79
C LYS A 56 5.72 -0.30 -2.23
N ASN A 57 5.80 -1.61 -2.40
CA ASN A 57 5.85 -2.24 -3.72
C ASN A 57 4.51 -2.29 -4.49
N ASP A 58 3.42 -1.71 -3.95
CA ASP A 58 2.10 -1.75 -4.56
C ASP A 58 2.00 -0.93 -5.87
N ILE A 59 2.65 0.24 -5.93
CA ILE A 59 2.61 1.14 -7.10
C ILE A 59 3.45 0.61 -8.28
N PRO A 60 4.69 0.13 -8.10
CA PRO A 60 5.43 -0.51 -9.19
C PRO A 60 4.70 -1.73 -9.77
N MET A 61 4.04 -2.53 -8.92
CA MET A 61 3.20 -3.64 -9.37
C MET A 61 2.04 -3.14 -10.24
N ALA A 62 1.32 -2.12 -9.78
CA ALA A 62 0.20 -1.52 -10.51
C ALA A 62 0.65 -0.88 -11.84
N LEU A 63 1.83 -0.24 -11.88
CA LEU A 63 2.46 0.26 -13.11
C LEU A 63 2.60 -0.86 -14.13
N PHE A 64 3.24 -1.97 -13.76
CA PHE A 64 3.48 -3.08 -14.69
C PHE A 64 2.20 -3.77 -15.15
N GLN A 65 1.20 -3.93 -14.26
CA GLN A 65 -0.11 -4.44 -14.65
C GLN A 65 -0.84 -3.50 -15.63
N THR A 66 -0.75 -2.19 -15.42
CA THR A 66 -1.33 -1.19 -16.32
C THR A 66 -0.64 -1.19 -17.68
N LEU A 67 0.69 -1.25 -17.71
CA LEU A 67 1.48 -1.37 -18.95
C LEU A 67 1.15 -2.66 -19.69
N THR A 68 0.98 -3.77 -18.97
CA THR A 68 0.53 -5.06 -19.55
C THR A 68 -0.80 -4.89 -20.26
N LEU A 69 -1.80 -4.30 -19.59
CA LEU A 69 -3.12 -4.06 -20.17
C LEU A 69 -3.02 -3.16 -21.41
N GLY A 70 -2.31 -2.03 -21.31
CA GLY A 70 -2.15 -1.12 -22.44
C GLY A 70 -1.42 -1.76 -23.63
N CYS A 71 -0.46 -2.67 -23.40
CA CYS A 71 0.18 -3.47 -24.46
C CYS A 71 -0.79 -4.46 -25.12
N ILE A 72 -1.65 -5.12 -24.33
CA ILE A 72 -2.72 -6.01 -24.86
C ILE A 72 -3.68 -5.20 -25.74
N LEU A 73 -4.06 -3.99 -25.32
CA LEU A 73 -4.88 -3.08 -26.12
C LEU A 73 -4.14 -2.58 -27.37
N ALA A 74 -2.84 -2.30 -27.29
CA ALA A 74 -2.02 -1.91 -28.44
C ALA A 74 -2.03 -2.98 -29.55
N ALA A 75 -1.99 -4.25 -29.15
CA ALA A 75 -2.13 -5.39 -30.05
C ALA A 75 -3.54 -5.54 -30.67
N THR A 76 -4.51 -4.67 -30.33
CA THR A 76 -5.83 -4.63 -31.00
C THR A 76 -5.86 -3.87 -32.30
N GLY A 77 -5.12 -2.77 -32.40
CA GLY A 77 -5.06 -1.96 -33.61
C GLY A 77 -3.97 -2.42 -34.59
N GLU A 78 -2.90 -3.01 -34.06
CA GLU A 78 -1.71 -3.36 -34.83
C GLU A 78 -1.50 -4.89 -34.71
N ARG A 79 -1.45 -5.64 -35.82
CA ARG A 79 -1.12 -7.09 -35.83
C ARG A 79 0.35 -7.37 -35.44
N ARG A 80 0.91 -6.56 -34.56
CA ARG A 80 2.33 -6.56 -34.19
C ARG A 80 2.53 -7.34 -32.90
N THR A 81 3.27 -8.44 -32.99
CA THR A 81 3.55 -9.36 -31.89
C THR A 81 4.45 -8.77 -30.80
N HIS A 82 5.19 -7.70 -31.08
CA HIS A 82 6.07 -7.07 -30.09
C HIS A 82 5.30 -6.53 -28.88
N TRP A 83 4.07 -6.05 -29.07
CA TRP A 83 3.22 -5.60 -27.96
C TRP A 83 2.87 -6.76 -27.02
N LEU A 84 2.62 -7.95 -27.55
CA LEU A 84 2.33 -9.13 -26.75
C LEU A 84 3.58 -9.61 -25.99
N ARG A 85 4.78 -9.51 -26.59
CA ARG A 85 6.05 -9.76 -25.89
C ARG A 85 6.25 -8.80 -24.71
N LEU A 86 6.01 -7.50 -24.93
CA LEU A 86 6.06 -6.50 -23.87
C LEU A 86 5.01 -6.76 -22.79
N ALA A 87 3.80 -7.17 -23.15
CA ALA A 87 2.77 -7.55 -22.19
C ALA A 87 3.23 -8.71 -21.30
N VAL A 88 3.82 -9.76 -21.87
CA VAL A 88 4.39 -10.89 -21.09
C VAL A 88 5.50 -10.43 -20.17
N PHE A 89 6.41 -9.59 -20.67
CA PHE A 89 7.50 -9.02 -19.87
C PHE A 89 6.99 -8.22 -18.67
N PHE A 90 6.05 -7.28 -18.91
CA PHE A 90 5.49 -6.46 -17.82
C PHE A 90 4.66 -7.30 -16.85
N LEU A 91 3.91 -8.29 -17.32
CA LEU A 91 3.19 -9.20 -16.44
C LEU A 91 4.17 -9.95 -15.53
N ALA A 92 5.26 -10.47 -16.09
CA ALA A 92 6.30 -11.15 -15.33
C ALA A 92 6.97 -10.20 -14.31
N ALA A 93 7.29 -8.97 -14.73
CA ALA A 93 7.87 -7.96 -13.85
C ALA A 93 6.94 -7.61 -12.67
N SER A 94 5.61 -7.68 -12.86
CA SER A 94 4.66 -7.47 -11.75
C SER A 94 4.79 -8.55 -10.67
N PHE A 95 5.03 -9.81 -11.04
CA PHE A 95 5.31 -10.89 -10.07
C PHE A 95 6.65 -10.71 -9.36
N SER A 96 7.65 -10.17 -10.05
CA SER A 96 8.95 -9.85 -9.45
C SER A 96 8.85 -8.74 -8.39
N VAL A 97 7.76 -7.98 -8.38
CA VAL A 97 7.52 -6.92 -7.39
C VAL A 97 6.81 -7.47 -6.15
N LYS A 98 5.73 -8.25 -6.33
CA LYS A 98 4.91 -8.75 -5.21
C LYS A 98 4.01 -9.93 -5.62
N ALA A 99 3.81 -10.89 -4.71
CA ALA A 99 2.91 -12.03 -4.94
C ALA A 99 1.43 -11.64 -5.15
N THR A 100 0.97 -10.52 -4.56
CA THR A 100 -0.39 -10.00 -4.79
C THR A 100 -0.63 -9.53 -6.22
N ALA A 101 0.41 -9.52 -7.08
CA ALA A 101 0.26 -9.33 -8.52
C ALA A 101 -0.70 -10.35 -9.15
N MET A 102 -0.92 -11.50 -8.49
CA MET A 102 -1.89 -12.51 -8.89
C MET A 102 -3.27 -11.92 -9.18
N PHE A 103 -3.72 -10.92 -8.39
CA PHE A 103 -5.02 -10.28 -8.58
C PHE A 103 -5.22 -9.69 -9.97
N GLY A 104 -4.20 -9.04 -10.51
CA GLY A 104 -4.21 -8.53 -11.88
C GLY A 104 -3.75 -9.56 -12.90
N ALA A 105 -2.88 -10.48 -12.52
CA ALA A 105 -2.32 -11.46 -13.43
C ALA A 105 -3.38 -12.42 -13.98
N VAL A 106 -4.34 -12.85 -13.17
CA VAL A 106 -5.43 -13.73 -13.64
C VAL A 106 -6.20 -13.09 -14.80
N PRO A 107 -6.83 -11.90 -14.66
CA PRO A 107 -7.53 -11.29 -15.78
C PRO A 107 -6.61 -10.91 -16.95
N LEU A 108 -5.36 -10.46 -16.69
CA LEU A 108 -4.41 -10.14 -17.77
C LEU A 108 -4.00 -11.38 -18.57
N ALA A 109 -3.79 -12.52 -17.91
CA ALA A 109 -3.48 -13.78 -18.57
C ALA A 109 -4.66 -14.26 -19.42
N LEU A 110 -5.90 -14.15 -18.93
CA LEU A 110 -7.10 -14.47 -19.71
C LEU A 110 -7.21 -13.58 -20.96
N LEU A 111 -7.00 -12.26 -20.82
CA LEU A 111 -7.01 -11.33 -21.94
C LEU A 111 -5.86 -11.58 -22.92
N LEU A 112 -4.67 -11.94 -22.41
CA LEU A 112 -3.52 -12.29 -23.23
C LEU A 112 -3.81 -13.55 -24.02
N LEU A 113 -4.25 -14.64 -23.38
CA LEU A 113 -4.61 -15.90 -24.04
C LEU A 113 -5.71 -15.70 -25.09
N TRP A 114 -6.74 -14.91 -24.74
CA TRP A 114 -7.78 -14.50 -25.69
C TRP A 114 -7.16 -13.79 -26.89
N ARG A 115 -6.19 -12.91 -26.68
CA ARG A 115 -5.48 -12.23 -27.77
C ARG A 115 -4.59 -13.13 -28.61
N LEU A 116 -3.97 -14.12 -28.00
CA LEU A 116 -3.11 -15.05 -28.71
C LEU A 116 -3.88 -15.90 -29.72
N ARG A 117 -5.20 -16.02 -29.63
CA ARG A 117 -6.01 -16.79 -30.59
C ARG A 117 -6.02 -16.17 -31.99
N ASP A 118 -5.81 -14.86 -32.08
CA ASP A 118 -5.88 -14.09 -33.33
C ASP A 118 -4.50 -13.97 -34.03
N VAL A 119 -3.45 -14.56 -33.44
CA VAL A 119 -2.06 -14.43 -33.89
C VAL A 119 -1.54 -15.79 -34.31
N GLU A 120 -0.97 -15.90 -35.51
CA GLU A 120 -0.24 -17.10 -35.93
C GLU A 120 0.98 -17.31 -35.02
N ARG A 121 0.96 -18.42 -34.28
CA ARG A 121 1.98 -18.72 -33.27
C ARG A 121 3.05 -19.60 -33.88
N LYS A 122 4.26 -19.05 -34.01
CA LYS A 122 5.44 -19.89 -34.22
C LYS A 122 5.84 -20.49 -32.86
N PRO A 123 6.13 -21.79 -32.74
CA PRO A 123 6.55 -22.41 -31.47
C PRO A 123 7.69 -21.68 -30.76
N ARG A 124 8.62 -21.10 -31.55
CA ARG A 124 9.71 -20.25 -31.07
C ARG A 124 9.24 -19.01 -30.30
N GLU A 125 8.14 -18.38 -30.70
CA GLU A 125 7.58 -17.22 -30.00
C GLU A 125 7.01 -17.62 -28.65
N VAL A 126 6.26 -18.72 -28.61
CA VAL A 126 5.71 -19.25 -27.37
C VAL A 126 6.84 -19.59 -26.39
N LEU A 127 7.89 -20.27 -26.86
CA LEU A 127 9.07 -20.57 -26.06
C LEU A 127 9.73 -19.28 -25.53
N LEU A 128 9.89 -18.25 -26.37
CA LEU A 128 10.46 -16.97 -25.97
C LEU A 128 9.61 -16.25 -24.92
N TRP A 129 8.28 -16.31 -25.03
CA TRP A 129 7.37 -15.71 -24.04
C TRP A 129 7.44 -16.46 -22.71
N THR A 130 7.39 -17.79 -22.75
CA THR A 130 7.52 -18.63 -21.56
C THR A 130 8.88 -18.42 -20.89
N ALA A 131 9.97 -18.37 -21.66
CA ALA A 131 11.31 -18.11 -21.14
C ALA A 131 11.41 -16.70 -20.52
N THR A 132 10.91 -15.68 -21.20
CA THR A 132 10.86 -14.31 -20.66
C THR A 132 10.10 -14.27 -19.34
N PHE A 133 8.92 -14.91 -19.27
CA PHE A 133 8.13 -14.95 -18.05
C PHE A 133 8.85 -15.68 -16.92
N ALA A 134 9.36 -16.90 -17.19
CA ALA A 134 10.06 -17.71 -16.20
C ALA A 134 11.31 -17.01 -15.66
N LEU A 135 12.10 -16.37 -16.53
CA LEU A 135 13.31 -15.65 -16.12
C LEU A 135 12.96 -14.41 -15.29
N VAL A 136 12.01 -13.59 -15.72
CA VAL A 136 11.71 -12.33 -15.01
C VAL A 136 10.95 -12.60 -13.71
N ALA A 137 9.87 -13.39 -13.75
CA ALA A 137 9.06 -13.68 -12.57
C ALA A 137 9.73 -14.66 -11.59
N GLY A 138 10.60 -15.56 -12.10
CA GLY A 138 11.21 -16.63 -11.32
C GLY A 138 12.45 -16.24 -10.53
N VAL A 139 13.08 -15.08 -10.80
CA VAL A 139 14.31 -14.64 -10.12
C VAL A 139 14.17 -14.61 -8.60
N TRP A 140 13.09 -14.02 -8.08
CA TRP A 140 12.89 -13.91 -6.63
C TRP A 140 12.50 -15.25 -5.99
N PRO A 141 11.51 -16.00 -6.49
CA PRO A 141 11.21 -17.34 -5.96
C PRO A 141 12.43 -18.27 -5.99
N LEU A 142 13.24 -18.21 -7.05
CA LEU A 142 14.48 -19.00 -7.14
C LEU A 142 15.48 -18.57 -6.07
N ARG A 143 15.72 -17.26 -5.91
CA ARG A 143 16.59 -16.75 -4.84
C ARG A 143 16.08 -17.18 -3.46
N THR A 144 14.78 -17.06 -3.20
CA THR A 144 14.16 -17.47 -1.94
C THR A 144 14.34 -18.96 -1.71
N TYR A 145 14.14 -19.78 -2.73
CA TYR A 145 14.39 -21.22 -2.67
C TYR A 145 15.85 -21.55 -2.35
N LEU A 146 16.81 -20.91 -3.03
CA LEU A 146 18.24 -21.11 -2.78
C LEU A 146 18.66 -20.73 -1.35
N LEU A 147 18.00 -19.72 -0.76
CA LEU A 147 18.31 -19.25 0.60
C LEU A 147 17.60 -20.03 1.71
N THR A 148 16.39 -20.53 1.46
CA THR A 148 15.49 -21.05 2.51
C THR A 148 15.03 -22.50 2.29
N GLY A 149 15.31 -23.08 1.13
CA GLY A 149 14.75 -24.36 0.70
C GLY A 149 13.28 -24.31 0.30
N ASN A 150 12.62 -23.14 0.36
CA ASN A 150 11.21 -22.98 0.04
C ASN A 150 10.99 -21.76 -0.89
N PRO A 151 10.51 -21.93 -2.15
CA PRO A 151 10.35 -20.81 -3.09
C PRO A 151 9.26 -19.81 -2.67
N LEU A 152 8.38 -20.23 -1.76
CA LEU A 152 7.28 -19.44 -1.24
C LEU A 152 7.56 -18.93 0.18
N TYR A 153 8.80 -19.01 0.69
CA TYR A 153 9.08 -18.56 2.05
C TYR A 153 8.78 -17.05 2.22
N PRO A 154 8.04 -16.66 3.28
CA PRO A 154 7.38 -17.53 4.26
C PRO A 154 6.13 -18.21 3.67
N ALA A 155 5.95 -19.51 3.90
CA ALA A 155 4.77 -20.22 3.40
C ALA A 155 3.46 -19.66 3.98
N GLU A 156 3.53 -19.19 5.23
CA GLU A 156 2.43 -18.51 5.89
C GLU A 156 2.82 -17.05 6.19
N ILE A 157 1.92 -16.12 5.89
CA ILE A 157 2.14 -14.69 6.19
C ILE A 157 2.36 -14.49 7.69
N SER A 158 1.66 -15.24 8.53
CA SER A 158 1.83 -15.30 9.99
C SER A 158 3.28 -15.54 10.41
N TRP A 159 4.11 -16.19 9.58
CA TRP A 159 5.48 -16.54 9.92
C TRP A 159 6.53 -15.48 9.53
N ALA A 160 6.21 -14.51 8.66
CA ALA A 160 7.14 -13.37 8.43
C ALA A 160 6.58 -12.01 8.79
N VAL A 161 5.26 -11.88 8.88
CA VAL A 161 4.64 -10.64 9.32
C VAL A 161 3.42 -11.06 10.11
N GLU A 162 3.51 -10.95 11.44
CA GLU A 162 2.31 -10.93 12.25
C GLU A 162 1.44 -9.80 11.66
N SER A 163 0.28 -10.15 11.10
CA SER A 163 -0.59 -9.20 10.40
C SER A 163 -1.34 -8.39 11.45
N LEU A 164 -0.61 -7.49 12.10
CA LEU A 164 -1.03 -6.72 13.26
C LEU A 164 -1.92 -5.57 12.82
N ARG A 165 -3.18 -5.88 12.55
CA ARG A 165 -4.19 -4.87 12.20
C ARG A 165 -5.24 -4.84 13.31
N PRO A 166 -5.11 -3.96 14.33
CA PRO A 166 -6.10 -3.85 15.40
C PRO A 166 -7.52 -3.56 14.87
N ASN A 167 -7.64 -2.94 13.69
CA ASN A 167 -8.92 -2.51 13.12
C ASN A 167 -9.30 -3.18 11.80
N ALA A 168 -8.44 -3.97 11.17
CA ALA A 168 -8.83 -4.58 9.90
C ALA A 168 -9.57 -5.87 10.14
N MET A 169 -10.68 -6.00 9.45
CA MET A 169 -11.52 -7.17 9.45
C MET A 169 -10.69 -8.42 9.12
N ARG A 170 -10.91 -9.51 9.88
CA ARG A 170 -10.22 -10.77 9.62
C ARG A 170 -10.63 -11.29 8.24
N PRO A 171 -9.75 -12.02 7.51
CA PRO A 171 -10.11 -12.56 6.19
C PRO A 171 -11.40 -13.40 6.19
N ALA A 172 -11.68 -14.13 7.28
CA ALA A 172 -12.91 -14.91 7.43
C ALA A 172 -14.17 -14.03 7.55
N GLU A 173 -14.11 -12.99 8.37
CA GLU A 173 -15.20 -12.00 8.52
C GLU A 173 -15.45 -11.31 7.19
N TRP A 174 -14.40 -10.94 6.45
CA TRP A 174 -14.58 -10.28 5.17
C TRP A 174 -15.28 -11.15 4.13
N ARG A 175 -14.95 -12.45 4.06
CA ARG A 175 -15.60 -13.39 3.14
C ARG A 175 -17.11 -13.50 3.36
N SER A 176 -17.61 -13.09 4.53
CA SER A 176 -19.05 -13.03 4.83
C SER A 176 -19.74 -11.77 4.33
N ILE A 177 -18.98 -10.71 3.96
CA ILE A 177 -19.55 -9.48 3.41
C ILE A 177 -20.08 -9.76 1.99
N PRO A 178 -21.37 -9.50 1.71
CA PRO A 178 -21.90 -9.58 0.36
C PRO A 178 -21.16 -8.63 -0.60
N TYR A 179 -20.83 -9.08 -1.82
CA TYR A 179 -20.08 -8.29 -2.82
C TYR A 179 -20.62 -6.88 -3.06
N TRP A 180 -21.95 -6.70 -3.02
CA TRP A 180 -22.58 -5.39 -3.23
C TRP A 180 -22.30 -4.40 -2.08
N LYS A 181 -21.97 -4.88 -0.88
CA LYS A 181 -21.56 -4.05 0.26
C LYS A 181 -20.10 -3.62 0.18
N ILE A 182 -19.25 -4.32 -0.57
CA ILE A 182 -17.81 -4.01 -0.62
C ILE A 182 -17.54 -2.55 -0.96
N PRO A 183 -18.14 -1.96 -2.02
CA PRO A 183 -17.92 -0.54 -2.31
C PRO A 183 -18.41 0.41 -1.19
N TRP A 184 -19.46 0.03 -0.45
CA TRP A 184 -19.94 0.81 0.69
C TRP A 184 -18.93 0.76 1.84
N THR A 185 -18.46 -0.44 2.19
CA THR A 185 -17.44 -0.65 3.23
C THR A 185 -16.15 0.12 2.92
N ILE A 186 -15.72 0.17 1.65
CA ILE A 186 -14.54 0.97 1.26
C ILE A 186 -14.75 2.48 1.49
N HIS A 187 -15.97 2.99 1.33
CA HIS A 187 -16.26 4.42 1.42
C HIS A 187 -16.63 4.91 2.81
N PHE A 188 -17.26 4.06 3.62
CA PHE A 188 -17.81 4.47 4.92
C PHE A 188 -17.17 3.73 6.10
N ASP A 189 -16.65 2.51 5.89
CA ASP A 189 -15.99 1.67 6.90
C ASP A 189 -14.51 1.45 6.54
N GLY A 190 -13.90 2.47 5.94
CA GLY A 190 -12.61 2.38 5.28
C GLY A 190 -11.45 1.92 6.15
N THR A 191 -11.52 2.15 7.46
CA THR A 191 -10.52 1.68 8.44
C THR A 191 -10.47 0.16 8.54
N GLN A 192 -11.53 -0.54 8.13
CA GLN A 192 -11.56 -2.00 8.03
C GLN A 192 -10.96 -2.51 6.72
N ALA A 193 -11.06 -1.71 5.65
CA ALA A 193 -10.64 -2.06 4.29
C ALA A 193 -9.24 -1.52 3.91
N PHE A 194 -8.68 -0.59 4.69
CA PHE A 194 -7.41 0.10 4.41
C PHE A 194 -6.60 0.38 5.67
N GLU A 195 -5.27 0.49 5.50
CA GLU A 195 -4.32 0.69 6.61
C GLU A 195 -4.19 2.15 7.07
N SER A 196 -4.90 3.09 6.43
CA SER A 196 -4.86 4.50 6.86
C SER A 196 -6.02 4.84 7.81
N PRO A 197 -5.88 5.92 8.60
CA PRO A 197 -6.89 6.31 9.58
C PRO A 197 -8.17 6.89 8.94
N SER A 198 -8.29 6.90 7.60
CA SER A 198 -9.49 7.39 6.94
C SER A 198 -10.65 6.42 7.07
N ALA A 199 -11.83 6.93 7.46
CA ALA A 199 -13.09 6.24 7.23
C ALA A 199 -13.46 6.15 5.73
N ASN A 200 -12.90 7.02 4.87
CA ASN A 200 -13.14 7.04 3.42
C ASN A 200 -11.81 7.05 2.62
N PRO A 201 -11.06 5.94 2.57
CA PRO A 201 -9.79 5.83 1.87
C PRO A 201 -9.93 6.01 0.36
N ALA A 202 -11.07 5.65 -0.24
CA ALA A 202 -11.31 5.85 -1.66
C ALA A 202 -11.55 7.33 -2.02
N GLY A 203 -12.10 8.13 -1.10
CA GLY A 203 -12.40 9.55 -1.28
C GLY A 203 -13.57 9.79 -2.23
N PHE A 204 -13.38 9.49 -3.52
CA PHE A 204 -14.30 9.83 -4.60
C PHE A 204 -15.45 8.85 -4.67
N PHE A 205 -16.69 9.29 -4.38
CA PHE A 205 -17.82 8.40 -4.24
C PHE A 205 -18.37 7.92 -5.59
N LEU A 206 -17.84 6.79 -6.09
CA LEU A 206 -18.18 6.26 -7.41
C LEU A 206 -19.67 5.97 -7.61
N TRP A 207 -20.39 5.59 -6.55
CA TRP A 207 -21.83 5.32 -6.60
C TRP A 207 -22.68 6.53 -6.98
N LEU A 208 -22.24 7.74 -6.63
CA LEU A 208 -22.93 8.97 -7.01
C LEU A 208 -23.01 9.13 -8.53
N PHE A 209 -22.09 8.49 -9.25
CA PHE A 209 -21.98 8.53 -10.70
C PHE A 209 -22.50 7.26 -11.36
N ALA A 210 -23.01 6.28 -10.60
CA ALA A 210 -23.62 5.06 -11.15
C ALA A 210 -24.76 5.36 -12.16
N PRO A 211 -25.63 6.37 -11.96
CA PRO A 211 -26.62 6.73 -12.98
C PRO A 211 -26.00 7.12 -14.33
N LEU A 212 -24.83 7.76 -14.34
CA LEU A 212 -24.14 8.08 -15.60
C LEU A 212 -23.68 6.82 -16.33
N TRP A 213 -23.26 5.79 -15.59
CA TRP A 213 -22.89 4.50 -16.18
C TRP A 213 -24.08 3.76 -16.80
N LEU A 214 -25.30 3.97 -16.28
CA LEU A 214 -26.53 3.37 -16.81
C LEU A 214 -27.06 4.11 -18.04
N VAL A 215 -27.06 5.46 -18.00
CA VAL A 215 -27.61 6.31 -19.05
C VAL A 215 -26.64 6.45 -20.22
N LEU A 216 -25.37 6.75 -19.93
CA LEU A 216 -24.33 6.89 -20.94
C LEU A 216 -23.71 5.52 -21.16
N ARG A 217 -24.41 4.74 -21.99
CA ARG A 217 -23.89 3.47 -22.51
C ARG A 217 -22.54 3.71 -23.19
N ARG A 218 -21.73 2.65 -23.22
CA ARG A 218 -20.43 2.64 -23.91
C ARG A 218 -20.57 3.28 -25.28
N ARG A 219 -19.54 4.02 -25.71
CA ARG A 219 -19.46 4.44 -27.11
C ARG A 219 -19.60 3.20 -27.98
N GLU A 220 -20.56 3.22 -28.89
CA GLU A 220 -20.77 2.12 -29.83
C GLU A 220 -19.43 1.79 -30.50
N GLY A 221 -18.96 0.56 -30.32
CA GLY A 221 -17.75 0.07 -30.97
C GLY A 221 -16.43 0.10 -30.19
N SER A 222 -16.33 0.66 -28.98
CA SER A 222 -15.05 0.58 -28.22
C SER A 222 -14.85 -0.78 -27.55
N ARG A 223 -14.43 -1.78 -28.35
CA ARG A 223 -13.98 -3.08 -27.84
C ARG A 223 -12.89 -2.94 -26.78
N ALA A 224 -12.01 -1.94 -26.91
CA ALA A 224 -10.93 -1.71 -25.96
C ALA A 224 -11.43 -1.27 -24.57
N GLU A 225 -12.41 -0.35 -24.49
CA GLU A 225 -13.04 -0.01 -23.20
C GLU A 225 -13.70 -1.24 -22.57
N ALA A 226 -14.37 -2.07 -23.37
CA ALA A 226 -14.99 -3.30 -22.89
C ALA A 226 -13.97 -4.26 -22.26
N LEU A 227 -12.79 -4.43 -22.87
CA LEU A 227 -11.72 -5.26 -22.33
C LEU A 227 -11.18 -4.71 -21.00
N CYS A 228 -10.99 -3.39 -20.88
CA CYS A 228 -10.59 -2.77 -19.61
C CYS A 228 -11.62 -3.01 -18.50
N LEU A 229 -12.91 -2.93 -18.83
CA LEU A 229 -13.98 -3.16 -17.87
C LEU A 229 -14.12 -4.63 -17.49
N VAL A 230 -13.92 -5.56 -18.43
CA VAL A 230 -13.84 -7.01 -18.13
C VAL A 230 -12.64 -7.29 -17.22
N PHE A 231 -11.47 -6.71 -17.52
CA PHE A 231 -10.30 -6.79 -16.63
C PHE A 231 -10.65 -6.29 -15.23
N ALA A 232 -11.21 -5.09 -15.11
CA ALA A 232 -11.54 -4.51 -13.81
C ALA A 232 -12.56 -5.36 -13.05
N TRP A 233 -13.58 -5.88 -13.75
CA TRP A 233 -14.61 -6.73 -13.16
C TRP A 233 -14.02 -8.03 -12.61
N VAL A 234 -13.30 -8.81 -13.43
CA VAL A 234 -12.66 -10.07 -13.00
C VAL A 234 -11.67 -9.81 -11.85
N TYR A 235 -10.92 -8.72 -11.92
CA TYR A 235 -10.02 -8.29 -10.84
C TYR A 235 -10.79 -8.06 -9.55
N PHE A 236 -11.86 -7.26 -9.55
CA PHE A 236 -12.64 -6.95 -8.35
C PHE A 236 -13.26 -8.19 -7.71
N PHE A 237 -13.77 -9.12 -8.52
CA PHE A 237 -14.31 -10.38 -7.99
C PHE A 237 -13.22 -11.18 -7.29
N TYR A 238 -12.06 -11.33 -7.93
CA TYR A 238 -10.97 -12.09 -7.34
C TYR A 238 -10.39 -11.42 -6.09
N TRP A 239 -10.14 -10.11 -6.15
CA TRP A 239 -9.67 -9.29 -5.02
C TRP A 239 -10.65 -9.33 -3.84
N GLY A 240 -11.94 -9.13 -4.11
CA GLY A 240 -13.00 -9.14 -3.10
C GLY A 240 -13.21 -10.50 -2.43
N SER A 241 -12.91 -11.60 -3.15
CA SER A 241 -12.98 -12.97 -2.62
C SER A 241 -11.87 -13.28 -1.61
N VAL A 242 -10.68 -12.73 -1.82
CA VAL A 242 -9.45 -13.22 -1.18
C VAL A 242 -8.98 -12.28 -0.08
N TRP A 243 -8.66 -11.03 -0.44
CA TRP A 243 -8.08 -10.07 0.50
C TRP A 243 -8.33 -8.63 0.05
N PRO A 244 -9.39 -7.99 0.56
CA PRO A 244 -9.94 -6.72 0.09
C PRO A 244 -9.19 -5.47 0.54
N VAL A 245 -7.86 -5.50 0.59
CA VAL A 245 -7.12 -4.28 0.96
C VAL A 245 -7.20 -3.32 -0.22
N VAL A 246 -7.72 -2.11 -0.02
CA VAL A 246 -8.00 -1.16 -1.12
C VAL A 246 -6.76 -0.89 -1.99
N ARG A 247 -5.56 -0.83 -1.41
CA ARG A 247 -4.28 -0.69 -2.16
C ARG A 247 -3.97 -1.83 -3.12
N TYR A 248 -4.65 -2.98 -3.02
CA TYR A 248 -4.51 -4.06 -3.99
C TYR A 248 -5.47 -3.91 -5.17
N ALA A 249 -6.38 -2.94 -5.16
CA ALA A 249 -7.31 -2.65 -6.25
C ALA A 249 -6.95 -1.35 -7.02
N ILE A 250 -5.69 -0.93 -7.00
CA ILE A 250 -5.21 0.33 -7.64
C ILE A 250 -5.61 0.40 -9.11
N VAL A 251 -5.21 -0.60 -9.91
CA VAL A 251 -5.45 -0.59 -11.36
C VAL A 251 -6.94 -0.57 -11.70
N PRO A 252 -7.79 -1.49 -11.18
CA PRO A 252 -9.20 -1.48 -11.53
C PRO A 252 -9.94 -0.23 -11.02
N LEU A 253 -9.63 0.30 -9.82
CA LEU A 253 -10.20 1.57 -9.34
C LEU A 253 -9.75 2.76 -10.21
N GLY A 254 -8.48 2.78 -10.62
CA GLY A 254 -7.93 3.80 -11.52
C GLY A 254 -8.63 3.83 -12.88
N LEU A 255 -8.87 2.66 -13.48
CA LEU A 255 -9.61 2.54 -14.73
C LEU A 255 -11.07 2.97 -14.59
N LEU A 256 -11.76 2.53 -13.53
CA LEU A 256 -13.14 2.94 -13.26
C LEU A 256 -13.25 4.46 -13.08
N MET A 257 -12.29 5.08 -12.41
CA MET A 257 -12.27 6.53 -12.22
C MET A 257 -12.11 7.27 -13.55
N ILE A 258 -11.16 6.85 -14.39
CA ILE A 258 -10.94 7.48 -15.70
C ILE A 258 -12.17 7.35 -16.59
N PHE A 259 -12.80 6.18 -16.64
CA PHE A 259 -14.01 5.98 -17.44
C PHE A 259 -15.25 6.66 -16.84
N THR A 260 -15.27 6.91 -15.54
CA THR A 260 -16.28 7.78 -14.90
C THR A 260 -16.08 9.22 -15.37
N MET A 261 -14.83 9.70 -15.43
CA MET A 261 -14.51 11.03 -15.96
C MET A 261 -14.82 11.18 -17.45
N ASP A 262 -14.59 10.16 -18.28
CA ASP A 262 -14.99 10.20 -19.70
C ASP A 262 -16.50 10.29 -19.88
N ARG A 263 -17.26 9.57 -19.05
CA ARG A 263 -18.73 9.68 -18.99
C ARG A 263 -19.17 11.05 -18.49
N LEU A 264 -18.53 11.62 -17.47
CA LEU A 264 -18.81 12.97 -16.99
C LEU A 264 -18.59 14.04 -18.06
N VAL A 265 -17.46 13.98 -18.78
CA VAL A 265 -17.17 14.89 -19.90
C VAL A 265 -18.21 14.75 -21.02
N THR A 266 -18.63 13.51 -21.31
CA THR A 266 -19.68 13.26 -22.30
C THR A 266 -21.04 13.78 -21.80
N ALA A 267 -21.36 13.58 -20.52
CA ALA A 267 -22.60 14.04 -19.89
C ALA A 267 -22.72 15.56 -19.93
N THR A 268 -21.65 16.30 -19.63
CA THR A 268 -21.68 17.76 -19.64
C THR A 268 -21.89 18.33 -21.04
N ALA A 269 -21.50 17.61 -22.09
CA ALA A 269 -21.80 17.97 -23.47
C ALA A 269 -23.28 17.71 -23.84
N LEU A 270 -23.84 16.58 -23.40
CA LEU A 270 -25.19 16.13 -23.79
C LEU A 270 -26.32 16.72 -22.93
N LEU A 271 -26.06 17.04 -21.66
CA LEU A 271 -27.10 17.49 -20.75
C LEU A 271 -27.53 18.95 -21.00
N PRO A 272 -28.81 19.29 -20.68
CA PRO A 272 -29.30 20.65 -20.72
C PRO A 272 -28.43 21.60 -19.87
N ARG A 273 -28.33 22.86 -20.27
CA ARG A 273 -27.45 23.86 -19.63
C ARG A 273 -27.63 23.95 -18.11
N GLY A 274 -28.86 23.76 -17.59
CA GLY A 274 -29.15 23.79 -16.15
C GLY A 274 -28.54 22.65 -15.32
N TRP A 275 -28.29 21.48 -15.92
CA TRP A 275 -27.75 20.31 -15.19
C TRP A 275 -26.21 20.28 -15.16
N ARG A 276 -25.56 20.98 -16.09
CA ARG A 276 -24.10 21.09 -16.16
C ARG A 276 -23.47 21.63 -14.88
N PRO A 277 -23.92 22.77 -14.29
CA PRO A 277 -23.35 23.26 -13.05
C PRO A 277 -23.54 22.27 -11.90
N VAL A 278 -24.66 21.54 -11.84
CA VAL A 278 -24.90 20.52 -10.81
C VAL A 278 -23.85 19.41 -10.88
N LEU A 279 -23.61 18.84 -12.08
CA LEU A 279 -22.58 17.81 -12.25
C LEU A 279 -21.17 18.31 -11.96
N VAL A 280 -20.84 19.53 -12.43
CA VAL A 280 -19.52 20.13 -12.17
C VAL A 280 -19.32 20.37 -10.68
N THR A 281 -20.31 20.93 -9.98
CA THR A 281 -20.25 21.16 -8.54
C THR A 281 -20.10 19.86 -7.76
N ILE A 282 -20.89 18.83 -8.07
CA ILE A 282 -20.79 17.52 -7.40
C ILE A 282 -19.40 16.90 -7.61
N THR A 283 -18.88 16.97 -8.85
CA THR A 283 -17.56 16.44 -9.19
C THR A 283 -16.46 17.22 -8.48
N ALA A 284 -16.55 18.56 -8.44
CA ALA A 284 -15.61 19.44 -7.78
C ALA A 284 -15.60 19.20 -6.26
N LEU A 285 -16.77 19.07 -5.62
CA LEU A 285 -16.88 18.77 -4.19
C LEU A 285 -16.21 17.43 -3.84
N ASN A 286 -16.46 16.38 -4.64
CA ASN A 286 -15.77 15.09 -4.47
C ASN A 286 -14.26 15.23 -4.65
N GLY A 287 -13.81 15.97 -5.68
CA GLY A 287 -12.40 16.22 -5.93
C GLY A 287 -11.72 16.97 -4.79
N VAL A 288 -12.34 18.03 -4.26
CA VAL A 288 -11.84 18.78 -3.10
C VAL A 288 -11.76 17.90 -1.86
N ALA A 289 -12.79 17.10 -1.57
CA ALA A 289 -12.77 16.16 -0.45
C ALA A 289 -11.63 15.13 -0.56
N CYS A 290 -11.38 14.62 -1.78
CA CYS A 290 -10.25 13.73 -2.05
C CYS A 290 -8.90 14.42 -1.79
N LEU A 291 -8.72 15.62 -2.33
CA LEU A 291 -7.48 16.40 -2.17
C LEU A 291 -7.22 16.74 -0.70
N LEU A 292 -8.23 17.20 0.05
CA LEU A 292 -8.12 17.48 1.47
C LEU A 292 -7.73 16.22 2.26
N SER A 293 -8.36 15.08 1.95
CA SER A 293 -8.02 13.81 2.59
C SER A 293 -6.59 13.36 2.26
N ALA A 294 -6.17 13.48 1.00
CA ALA A 294 -4.79 13.19 0.58
C ALA A 294 -3.77 14.11 1.27
N MET A 295 -4.09 15.40 1.42
CA MET A 295 -3.27 16.37 2.15
C MET A 295 -3.15 16.00 3.63
N ILE A 296 -4.26 15.63 4.30
CA ILE A 296 -4.25 15.19 5.69
C ILE A 296 -3.32 13.98 5.89
N PHE A 297 -3.24 13.06 4.91
CA PHE A 297 -2.36 11.89 5.01
C PHE A 297 -0.90 12.16 4.66
N SER A 298 -0.62 13.18 3.88
CA SER A 298 0.71 13.38 3.28
C SER A 298 1.45 14.58 3.84
N VAL A 299 0.73 15.54 4.44
CA VAL A 299 1.28 16.80 4.92
C VAL A 299 0.95 16.95 6.39
N ASN A 300 1.98 17.01 7.24
CA ASN A 300 1.82 17.36 8.64
C ASN A 300 2.29 18.80 8.90
N ALA A 301 1.70 19.46 9.91
CA ALA A 301 2.04 20.84 10.24
C ALA A 301 3.54 21.05 10.56
N PRO A 302 4.24 20.13 11.26
CA PRO A 302 5.69 20.22 11.44
C PRO A 302 6.47 20.29 10.12
N GLN A 303 6.07 19.52 9.09
CA GLN A 303 6.75 19.51 7.78
C GLN A 303 6.64 20.86 7.08
N LEU A 304 5.46 21.49 7.14
CA LEU A 304 5.27 22.84 6.60
C LEU A 304 6.12 23.87 7.35
N ALA A 305 6.22 23.75 8.67
CA ALA A 305 7.07 24.63 9.47
C ALA A 305 8.56 24.45 9.15
N LEU A 306 9.01 23.20 8.92
CA LEU A 306 10.37 22.88 8.50
C LEU A 306 10.69 23.52 7.14
N PHE A 307 9.83 23.32 6.14
CA PHE A 307 10.02 23.91 4.81
C PHE A 307 9.91 25.44 4.79
N ALA A 308 9.16 26.03 5.72
CA ALA A 308 9.12 27.47 5.93
C ALA A 308 10.34 28.01 6.71
N GLY A 309 11.29 27.17 7.11
CA GLY A 309 12.46 27.55 7.90
C GLY A 309 12.14 27.98 9.33
N ARG A 310 10.93 27.68 9.85
CA ARG A 310 10.49 28.10 11.19
C ARG A 310 10.96 27.16 12.30
N ILE A 311 11.28 25.92 11.97
CA ILE A 311 11.86 24.92 12.88
C ILE A 311 13.02 24.20 12.19
N GLY A 312 13.97 23.68 12.96
CA GLY A 312 15.05 22.84 12.46
C GLY A 312 14.64 21.37 12.30
N GLU A 313 15.53 20.56 11.72
CA GLU A 313 15.30 19.13 11.48
C GLU A 313 15.03 18.33 12.76
N GLN A 314 15.78 18.60 13.83
CA GLN A 314 15.60 17.93 15.12
C GLN A 314 14.23 18.22 15.73
N GLU A 315 13.83 19.49 15.70
CA GLU A 315 12.52 19.91 16.20
C GLU A 315 11.38 19.33 15.36
N TYR A 316 11.58 19.20 14.04
CA TYR A 316 10.65 18.49 13.17
C TYR A 316 10.47 17.04 13.61
N LEU A 317 11.57 16.29 13.83
CA LEU A 317 11.50 14.88 14.22
C LEU A 317 10.79 14.71 15.57
N ARG A 318 11.10 15.56 16.58
CA ARG A 318 10.40 15.56 17.88
C ARG A 318 8.89 15.77 17.76
N ARG A 319 8.44 16.65 16.84
CA ARG A 319 7.02 16.95 16.63
C ARG A 319 6.30 15.98 15.71
N ALA A 320 6.98 15.43 14.71
CA ALA A 320 6.38 14.59 13.69
C ALA A 320 6.39 13.10 14.05
N ILE A 321 7.33 12.68 14.90
CA ILE A 321 7.56 11.28 15.24
C ILE A 321 7.46 11.14 16.75
N LEU A 322 6.30 10.73 17.24
CA LEU A 322 6.00 10.62 18.67
C LEU A 322 7.09 9.86 19.49
N PRO A 323 7.68 8.74 19.05
CA PRO A 323 8.74 8.06 19.81
C PRO A 323 10.13 8.72 19.71
N TYR A 324 10.32 9.74 18.86
CA TYR A 324 11.64 10.31 18.59
C TYR A 324 12.32 10.94 19.83
N PRO A 325 11.63 11.68 20.72
CA PRO A 325 12.27 12.19 21.93
C PRO A 325 12.92 11.09 22.78
N ALA A 326 12.23 9.98 23.01
CA ALA A 326 12.80 8.83 23.72
C ALA A 326 13.98 8.18 22.96
N LEU A 327 13.93 8.16 21.62
CA LEU A 327 15.05 7.67 20.80
C LEU A 327 16.26 8.61 20.82
N GLU A 328 16.04 9.93 20.93
CA GLU A 328 17.09 10.92 21.12
C GLU A 328 17.80 10.69 22.46
N HIS A 329 17.04 10.43 23.53
CA HIS A 329 17.61 10.03 24.83
C HIS A 329 18.31 8.68 24.78
N LEU A 330 17.78 7.71 24.03
CA LEU A 330 18.46 6.43 23.79
C LEU A 330 19.82 6.67 23.13
N ALA A 331 19.90 7.51 22.10
CA ALA A 331 21.14 7.81 21.39
C ALA A 331 22.23 8.41 22.29
N GLN A 332 21.86 9.18 23.30
CA GLN A 332 22.81 9.77 24.25
C GLN A 332 23.38 8.74 25.24
N ASN A 333 22.66 7.64 25.50
CA ASN A 333 23.03 6.63 26.49
C ASN A 333 23.55 5.31 25.87
N TRP A 334 23.33 5.13 24.57
CA TRP A 334 23.66 3.91 23.84
C TRP A 334 25.17 3.78 23.58
N ARG A 335 25.67 2.53 23.61
CA ARG A 335 27.05 2.15 23.30
C ARG A 335 27.09 1.02 22.27
N PRO A 336 28.16 0.91 21.46
CA PRO A 336 28.34 -0.21 20.54
C PRO A 336 28.22 -1.56 21.24
N GLY A 337 27.20 -2.35 20.89
CA GLY A 337 26.92 -3.61 21.56
C GLY A 337 25.54 -3.68 22.19
N ASP A 338 25.00 -2.53 22.61
CA ASP A 338 23.74 -2.46 23.33
C ASP A 338 22.55 -2.84 22.42
N TRP A 339 21.64 -3.64 22.97
CA TRP A 339 20.36 -3.98 22.37
C TRP A 339 19.22 -3.27 23.07
N THR A 340 18.22 -2.89 22.28
CA THR A 340 17.00 -2.25 22.76
C THR A 340 15.79 -3.08 22.38
N LEU A 341 14.92 -3.34 23.36
CA LEU A 341 13.58 -3.87 23.11
C LEU A 341 12.59 -2.69 23.11
N GLY A 342 11.92 -2.47 21.98
CA GLY A 342 10.83 -1.52 21.85
C GLY A 342 9.48 -2.23 21.95
N VAL A 343 8.68 -1.95 22.97
CA VAL A 343 7.37 -2.52 23.20
C VAL A 343 6.27 -1.52 22.85
N GLY A 344 5.52 -1.78 21.80
CA GLY A 344 4.56 -0.82 21.25
C GLY A 344 5.24 0.39 20.60
N VAL A 345 6.50 0.24 20.15
CA VAL A 345 7.31 1.27 19.49
C VAL A 345 7.70 0.80 18.10
N THR A 346 7.42 1.58 17.06
CA THR A 346 7.71 1.20 15.66
C THR A 346 8.63 2.19 14.94
N ALA A 347 9.66 2.66 15.63
CA ALA A 347 10.58 3.69 15.15
C ALA A 347 12.05 3.25 15.17
N ALA A 348 12.30 1.95 15.02
CA ALA A 348 13.66 1.37 14.95
C ALA A 348 14.57 2.07 13.91
N ALA A 349 13.99 2.59 12.81
CA ALA A 349 14.75 3.32 11.79
C ALA A 349 15.42 4.61 12.30
N TYR A 350 14.99 5.13 13.46
CA TYR A 350 15.57 6.31 14.12
C TYR A 350 16.38 5.94 15.37
N ALA A 351 16.54 4.65 15.66
CA ALA A 351 17.40 4.19 16.73
C ALA A 351 18.89 4.34 16.34
N PRO A 352 19.81 4.40 17.33
CA PRO A 352 21.25 4.51 17.06
C PRO A 352 21.81 3.38 16.20
N ASP A 353 21.30 2.17 16.40
CA ASP A 353 21.58 0.99 15.58
C ASP A 353 20.27 0.24 15.29
N PRO A 354 19.64 0.47 14.12
CA PRO A 354 18.39 -0.20 13.75
C PRO A 354 18.48 -1.74 13.70
N ALA A 355 19.68 -2.31 13.56
CA ALA A 355 19.88 -3.76 13.54
C ALA A 355 19.88 -4.38 14.95
N LYS A 356 19.95 -3.55 16.01
CA LYS A 356 19.92 -3.96 17.43
C LYS A 356 18.73 -3.38 18.17
N PHE A 357 17.67 -3.05 17.44
CA PHE A 357 16.42 -2.57 17.98
C PHE A 357 15.32 -3.55 17.60
N ASP A 358 14.91 -4.39 18.55
CA ASP A 358 13.82 -5.31 18.36
C ASP A 358 12.50 -4.61 18.69
N CYS A 359 11.55 -4.63 17.77
CA CYS A 359 10.22 -4.09 17.98
C CYS A 359 9.25 -5.24 18.30
N GLU A 360 8.81 -5.33 19.55
CA GLU A 360 7.60 -6.09 19.88
C GLU A 360 6.39 -5.22 19.53
N ARG A 361 5.49 -5.81 18.74
CA ARG A 361 4.22 -5.20 18.41
C ARG A 361 3.20 -6.33 18.34
N THR A 362 2.26 -6.37 19.26
CA THR A 362 1.09 -7.26 19.19
C THR A 362 -0.10 -6.56 18.54
N ALA A 363 -0.99 -7.37 17.92
CA ALA A 363 -2.12 -6.88 17.12
C ALA A 363 -3.17 -6.24 18.01
N ASP A 364 -3.30 -6.81 19.20
CA ASP A 364 -4.08 -6.31 20.31
C ASP A 364 -3.17 -5.34 21.05
N ALA A 365 -3.59 -4.09 21.23
CA ALA A 365 -2.78 -2.99 21.82
C ALA A 365 -2.23 -3.25 23.25
N VAL A 366 -2.38 -4.46 23.76
CA VAL A 366 -1.63 -5.01 24.87
C VAL A 366 -0.45 -5.78 24.27
N ALA A 367 0.71 -5.13 24.18
CA ALA A 367 1.97 -5.85 24.13
C ALA A 367 1.87 -7.01 25.12
N SER A 368 2.06 -8.24 24.67
CA SER A 368 1.87 -9.33 25.61
C SER A 368 3.04 -9.23 26.57
N ALA A 369 2.76 -8.80 27.81
CA ALA A 369 3.79 -8.68 28.84
C ALA A 369 4.59 -9.99 28.94
N ALA A 370 3.94 -11.12 28.67
CA ALA A 370 4.55 -12.44 28.49
C ALA A 370 5.60 -12.51 27.37
N LEU A 371 5.31 -12.08 26.14
CA LEU A 371 6.33 -12.09 25.06
C LEU A 371 7.48 -11.13 25.38
N ALA A 372 7.17 -9.94 25.91
CA ALA A 372 8.20 -9.01 26.35
C ALA A 372 9.06 -9.64 27.47
N HIS A 373 8.44 -10.34 28.42
CA HIS A 373 9.11 -11.09 29.48
C HIS A 373 10.03 -12.16 28.91
N ASP A 374 9.55 -12.99 27.99
CA ASP A 374 10.33 -14.07 27.36
C ASP A 374 11.55 -13.53 26.61
N LEU A 375 11.38 -12.43 25.86
CA LEU A 375 12.47 -11.75 25.17
C LEU A 375 13.48 -11.17 26.18
N LEU A 376 13.00 -10.46 27.20
CA LEU A 376 13.85 -9.87 28.23
C LEU A 376 14.59 -10.93 29.06
N ALA A 377 13.98 -12.09 29.29
CA ALA A 377 14.59 -13.22 29.99
C ALA A 377 15.79 -13.81 29.23
N GLY A 378 15.86 -13.63 27.90
CA GLY A 378 17.05 -13.94 27.10
C GLY A 378 18.29 -13.11 27.48
N GLY A 379 18.11 -11.99 28.21
CA GLY A 379 19.18 -11.27 28.89
C GLY A 379 20.14 -10.48 28.00
N GLN A 380 19.76 -10.24 26.73
CA GLN A 380 20.57 -9.49 25.75
C GLN A 380 20.27 -7.98 25.73
N TYR A 381 19.12 -7.56 26.24
CA TYR A 381 18.67 -6.16 26.17
C TYR A 381 19.21 -5.33 27.33
N ARG A 382 19.78 -4.16 26.99
CA ARG A 382 20.19 -3.15 27.97
C ARG A 382 19.18 -2.03 28.10
N PHE A 383 18.37 -1.80 27.06
CA PHE A 383 17.33 -0.78 27.08
C PHE A 383 15.97 -1.38 26.79
N LEU A 384 14.96 -0.86 27.47
CA LEU A 384 13.55 -1.12 27.22
C LEU A 384 12.88 0.21 26.90
N MET A 385 12.26 0.32 25.73
CA MET A 385 11.45 1.46 25.35
C MET A 385 10.00 1.04 25.23
N THR A 386 9.07 1.69 25.93
CA THR A 386 7.66 1.26 25.95
C THR A 386 6.74 2.42 25.63
N SER A 387 5.62 2.14 24.95
CA SER A 387 4.47 3.06 25.00
C SER A 387 3.86 3.05 26.41
N ARG A 388 3.32 4.18 26.90
CA ARG A 388 2.77 4.28 28.27
C ARG A 388 1.71 3.21 28.60
N PRO A 389 0.71 2.90 27.74
CA PRO A 389 -0.29 1.87 28.06
C PRO A 389 0.30 0.46 28.20
N ALA A 390 1.35 0.15 27.43
CA ALA A 390 2.00 -1.16 27.45
C ALA A 390 3.08 -1.27 28.54
N GLY A 391 3.76 -0.15 28.83
CA GLY A 391 4.91 -0.09 29.75
C GLY A 391 4.57 -0.59 31.14
N ASP A 392 3.45 -0.15 31.72
CA ASP A 392 3.06 -0.55 33.08
C ASP A 392 2.85 -2.07 33.20
N ALA A 393 2.35 -2.72 32.15
CA ALA A 393 2.16 -4.17 32.14
C ALA A 393 3.50 -4.91 32.05
N VAL A 394 4.40 -4.46 31.17
CA VAL A 394 5.74 -5.05 31.01
C VAL A 394 6.58 -4.86 32.28
N LEU A 395 6.55 -3.67 32.89
CA LEU A 395 7.32 -3.37 34.10
C LEU A 395 6.88 -4.21 35.30
N ARG A 396 5.57 -4.46 35.44
CA ARG A 396 5.03 -5.35 36.50
C ARG A 396 5.47 -6.79 36.33
N ASP A 397 5.71 -7.22 35.11
CA ASP A 397 6.12 -8.57 34.75
C ASP A 397 7.58 -8.63 34.27
N LEU A 398 8.44 -7.74 34.77
CA LEU A 398 9.86 -7.80 34.46
C LEU A 398 10.46 -9.10 35.01
N PRO A 399 11.37 -9.76 34.26
CA PRO A 399 12.15 -10.86 34.81
C PRO A 399 12.82 -10.44 36.12
N PRO A 400 12.78 -11.27 37.18
CA PRO A 400 13.16 -10.87 38.53
C PRO A 400 14.65 -10.53 38.69
N HIS A 401 15.47 -10.91 37.71
CA HIS A 401 16.89 -10.59 37.65
C HIS A 401 17.19 -9.24 36.98
N LEU A 402 16.17 -8.53 36.49
CA LEU A 402 16.30 -7.22 35.85
C LEU A 402 15.69 -6.14 36.74
N VAL A 403 16.39 -5.01 36.83
CA VAL A 403 15.91 -3.78 37.43
C VAL A 403 15.82 -2.74 36.32
N ALA A 404 14.64 -2.13 36.16
CA ALA A 404 14.43 -1.06 35.20
C ALA A 404 14.59 0.31 35.89
N GLN A 405 15.51 1.12 35.38
CA GLN A 405 15.66 2.52 35.79
C GLN A 405 15.18 3.43 34.66
N GLU A 406 14.17 4.25 34.95
CA GLU A 406 13.65 5.24 34.00
C GLU A 406 14.73 6.29 33.68
N LEU A 407 15.06 6.40 32.39
CA LEU A 407 15.98 7.41 31.86
C LEU A 407 15.25 8.60 31.25
N TYR A 408 14.07 8.36 30.69
CA TYR A 408 13.23 9.36 30.04
C TYR A 408 11.78 8.92 30.06
N ALA A 409 10.85 9.86 30.24
CA ALA A 409 9.44 9.60 30.02
C ALA A 409 8.67 10.87 29.63
N ASP A 410 7.69 10.70 28.73
CA ASP A 410 6.72 11.72 28.36
C ASP A 410 5.29 11.17 28.43
N ALA A 411 4.32 11.87 27.81
CA ALA A 411 2.92 11.47 27.78
C ALA A 411 2.65 10.19 26.97
N HIS A 412 3.58 9.77 26.11
CA HIS A 412 3.39 8.71 25.13
C HIS A 412 4.37 7.55 25.31
N TYR A 413 5.63 7.82 25.64
CA TYR A 413 6.70 6.82 25.71
C TYR A 413 7.57 7.00 26.96
N ALA A 414 8.19 5.90 27.35
CA ALA A 414 9.24 5.87 28.37
C ALA A 414 10.41 5.01 27.90
N LEU A 415 11.60 5.36 28.35
CA LEU A 415 12.86 4.65 28.12
C LEU A 415 13.45 4.25 29.47
N TYR A 416 13.77 2.98 29.60
CA TYR A 416 14.39 2.41 30.77
C TYR A 416 15.75 1.83 30.40
N SER A 417 16.72 1.99 31.29
CA SER A 417 17.90 1.13 31.33
C SER A 417 17.59 -0.12 32.14
N LEU A 418 18.11 -1.25 31.70
CA LEU A 418 17.95 -2.54 32.34
C LEU A 418 19.30 -2.94 32.93
N GLU A 419 19.32 -3.12 34.24
CA GLU A 419 20.48 -3.60 34.98
C GLU A 419 20.19 -4.98 35.56
N ARG A 420 21.20 -5.83 35.65
CA ARG A 420 21.05 -7.10 36.36
C ARG A 420 21.11 -6.84 37.86
N ALA A 421 20.11 -7.30 38.59
CA ALA A 421 20.10 -7.25 40.04
C ALA A 421 21.38 -7.91 40.58
N ALA A 422 22.08 -7.24 41.49
CA ALA A 422 23.25 -7.82 42.14
C ALA A 422 22.83 -9.12 42.84
N ALA A 423 23.61 -10.18 42.65
CA ALA A 423 23.34 -11.47 43.27
C ALA A 423 23.30 -11.31 44.81
N GLY A 424 22.10 -11.33 45.40
CA GLY A 424 21.90 -11.26 46.86
C GLY A 424 21.05 -10.10 47.37
N THR A 425 20.73 -9.10 46.56
CA THR A 425 19.74 -8.06 46.92
C THR A 425 18.34 -8.52 46.53
N ALA A 426 17.55 -8.95 47.52
CA ALA A 426 16.12 -9.19 47.31
C ALA A 426 15.42 -7.87 46.93
N PRO A 427 14.56 -7.85 45.89
CA PRO A 427 13.89 -6.62 45.48
C PRO A 427 12.90 -6.17 46.56
N HIS A 428 13.05 -4.92 47.02
CA HIS A 428 11.98 -4.23 47.74
C HIS A 428 10.88 -3.90 46.73
N ARG A 429 9.73 -4.56 46.88
CA ARG A 429 8.53 -4.34 46.04
C ARG A 429 7.91 -2.98 46.26
#